data_AF-A0A2E6RLR4-F1
#
_entry.id   AF-A0A2E6RLR4-F1
#
_cell.length_a   1.000
_cell.length_b   1.000
_cell.length_c   1.000
_cell.angle_alpha   90.00
_cell.angle_beta   90.00
_cell.angle_gamma   90.00
#
_symmetry.space_group_name_H-M   'P 1'
#
loop_
_entity.id
_entity.type
_entity.pdbx_description
1 polymer ?
#
loop_
_entity_poly.entity_id
_entity_poly.type
_entity_poly.pdbx_seq_one_letter_code
_entity_poly.pdbx_strand_id
1 'polypeptide(L)' 'MAIYAEDQKFSPQASTGEKIKKYRLSMNLSQVEVASQMKKSPVWLSKIETDQREIKTSDLIKICEIF' A
#
# COMPACT_ATOMS: atom_id res chain seq x y z
N MET A 1 -19.33 11.09 19.10
CA MET A 1 -18.37 10.15 19.69
C MET A 1 -17.66 9.48 18.52
N ALA A 2 -16.45 9.93 18.17
CA ALA A 2 -15.76 9.51 16.96
C ALA A 2 -15.19 8.10 17.16
N ILE A 3 -15.76 7.12 16.46
CA ILE A 3 -15.37 5.70 16.53
C ILE A 3 -14.33 5.40 15.44
N TYR A 4 -13.21 6.13 15.37
CA TYR A 4 -12.20 5.86 14.34
C TYR A 4 -10.80 6.22 14.85
N ALA A 5 -10.22 5.38 15.70
CA ALA A 5 -8.80 5.50 16.05
C ALA A 5 -8.10 4.19 16.43
N GLU A 6 -8.77 3.03 16.43
CA GLU A 6 -8.14 1.80 16.96
C GLU A 6 -7.48 0.88 15.91
N ASP A 7 -7.75 1.05 14.61
CA ASP A 7 -7.38 0.04 13.61
C ASP A 7 -6.01 0.21 12.91
N GLN A 8 -5.10 1.03 13.43
CA GLN A 8 -3.75 1.19 12.84
C GLN A 8 -2.68 0.25 13.41
N LYS A 9 -3.04 -0.81 14.14
CA LYS A 9 -2.05 -1.80 14.58
C LYS A 9 -1.77 -2.80 13.45
N PHE A 10 -0.51 -2.92 13.05
CA PHE A 10 -0.06 -4.04 12.22
C PHE A 10 0.09 -5.27 13.11
N SER A 11 -0.27 -6.46 12.60
CA SER A 11 0.23 -7.68 13.25
C SER A 11 1.76 -7.64 13.18
N PRO A 12 2.48 -8.15 14.18
CA PRO A 12 3.95 -8.17 14.16
C PRO A 12 4.52 -8.89 12.92
N GLN A 13 3.71 -9.68 12.22
CA GLN A 13 4.05 -10.47 11.04
C GLN A 13 3.59 -9.84 9.70
N ALA A 14 2.95 -8.66 9.70
CA ALA A 14 2.42 -8.08 8.48
C ALA A 14 3.52 -7.81 7.44
N SER A 15 3.33 -8.31 6.23
CA SER A 15 4.29 -8.12 5.13
C SER A 15 4.35 -6.66 4.67
N THR A 16 5.40 -6.30 3.93
CA THR A 16 5.47 -4.97 3.30
C THR A 16 4.29 -4.76 2.34
N GLY A 17 3.89 -5.78 1.59
CA GLY A 17 2.74 -5.74 0.70
C GLY A 17 1.42 -5.48 1.44
N GLU A 18 1.19 -6.18 2.55
CA GLU A 18 0.01 -5.99 3.40
C GLU A 18 -0.03 -4.58 4.01
N LYS A 19 1.13 -4.05 4.44
CA LYS A 19 1.24 -2.69 4.95
C LYS A 19 0.85 -1.66 3.91
N ILE A 20 1.39 -1.77 2.69
CA ILE A 20 1.06 -0.90 1.55
C ILE A 20 -0.45 -0.96 1.26
N LYS A 21 -1.03 -2.16 1.18
CA LYS A 21 -2.46 -2.35 0.95
C LYS A 21 -3.30 -1.67 2.02
N LYS A 22 -2.93 -1.81 3.30
CA LYS A 22 -3.66 -1.22 4.43
C LYS A 22 -3.64 0.31 4.36
N TYR A 23 -2.48 0.92 4.11
CA TYR A 23 -2.39 2.37 3.95
C TYR A 23 -3.21 2.88 2.77
N ARG A 24 -3.06 2.25 1.59
CA ARG A 24 -3.85 2.59 0.41
C ARG A 24 -5.36 2.57 0.69
N LEU A 25 -5.85 1.50 1.33
CA LEU A 25 -7.27 1.36 1.67
C LEU A 25 -7.72 2.38 2.73
N SER A 26 -6.87 2.70 3.71
CA SER A 26 -7.20 3.72 4.72
C SER A 26 -7.40 5.13 4.14
N MET A 27 -6.82 5.38 2.97
CA MET A 27 -6.97 6.63 2.22
C MET A 27 -8.03 6.54 1.11
N ASN A 28 -8.77 5.44 1.00
CA ASN A 28 -9.76 5.18 -0.04
C ASN A 28 -9.21 5.23 -1.48
N LEU A 29 -7.92 4.93 -1.68
CA LEU A 29 -7.30 4.91 -2.99
C LEU A 29 -7.46 3.54 -3.66
N SER A 30 -7.77 3.51 -4.95
CA SER A 30 -7.73 2.29 -5.76
C SER A 30 -6.29 1.93 -6.15
N GLN A 31 -6.07 0.66 -6.52
CA GLN A 31 -4.76 0.24 -7.05
C GLN A 31 -4.42 0.96 -8.36
N VAL A 32 -5.44 1.35 -9.14
CA VAL A 32 -5.25 2.05 -10.42
C VAL A 32 -4.71 3.46 -10.18
N GLU A 33 -5.25 4.19 -9.22
CA GLU A 33 -4.81 5.55 -8.88
C GLU A 33 -3.36 5.58 -8.40
N VAL A 34 -3.00 4.72 -7.46
CA VAL A 34 -1.63 4.64 -6.94
C VAL A 34 -0.65 4.19 -8.03
N ALA A 35 -1.02 3.17 -8.82
CA ALA A 35 -0.16 2.71 -9.91
C ALA A 35 0.07 3.78 -10.99
N SER A 36 -0.95 4.59 -11.29
CA SER A 36 -0.86 5.71 -12.23
C SER A 36 0.15 6.76 -11.75
N GLN A 37 0.07 7.17 -10.48
CA GLN A 37 1.02 8.11 -9.86
C GLN A 37 2.46 7.56 -9.87
N MET A 38 2.60 6.25 -9.70
CA MET A 38 3.88 5.53 -9.78
C MET A 38 4.40 5.32 -11.21
N LYS A 39 3.62 5.67 -12.24
CA LYS A 39 3.89 5.37 -13.66
C LYS A 39 4.10 3.86 -13.89
N LYS A 40 3.26 3.02 -13.26
CA LYS A 40 3.26 1.55 -13.34
C LYS A 40 1.86 1.03 -13.71
N SER A 41 1.76 -0.28 -13.97
CA SER A 41 0.47 -0.92 -14.20
C SER A 41 -0.23 -1.26 -12.86
N PRO A 42 -1.57 -1.32 -12.81
CA PRO A 42 -2.28 -1.77 -11.59
C PRO A 42 -1.85 -3.18 -11.14
N VAL A 43 -1.52 -4.06 -12.09
CA VAL A 43 -0.98 -5.41 -11.83
C VAL A 43 0.36 -5.36 -11.09
N TRP A 44 1.20 -4.35 -11.33
CA TRP A 44 2.47 -4.18 -10.60
C TRP A 44 2.20 -4.00 -9.10
N LEU A 45 1.25 -3.12 -8.74
CA LEU A 45 0.90 -2.88 -7.34
C LEU A 45 0.18 -4.08 -6.72
N SER A 46 -0.72 -4.71 -7.47
CA SER A 46 -1.42 -5.93 -7.02
C SER A 46 -0.45 -7.05 -6.67
N LYS A 47 0.58 -7.29 -7.48
CA LYS A 47 1.62 -8.28 -7.18
C LYS A 47 2.45 -7.95 -5.94
N ILE A 48 2.65 -6.67 -5.64
CA ILE A 48 3.34 -6.24 -4.41
C ILE A 48 2.44 -6.45 -3.20
N GLU A 49 1.18 -6.00 -3.26
CA GLU A 49 0.20 -6.13 -2.17
C GLU A 49 -0.18 -7.58 -1.84
N THR A 50 0.14 -8.53 -2.72
CA THR A 50 -0.10 -9.96 -2.56
C THR A 50 1.20 -10.75 -2.41
N ASP A 51 2.33 -10.07 -2.17
CA ASP A 51 3.67 -10.65 -1.98
C ASP A 51 4.16 -11.55 -3.13
N GLN A 52 3.55 -11.43 -4.31
CA GLN A 52 4.01 -12.08 -5.55
C GLN A 52 5.19 -11.34 -6.21
N ARG A 53 5.53 -10.14 -5.69
CA ARG A 53 6.65 -9.32 -6.15
C ARG A 53 7.19 -8.50 -4.98
N GLU A 54 8.50 -8.58 -4.78
CA GLU A 54 9.21 -7.65 -3.90
C GLU A 54 9.24 -6.24 -4.50
N ILE A 55 8.97 -5.23 -3.66
CA ILE A 55 9.09 -3.82 -4.03
C ILE A 55 10.54 -3.36 -3.86
N LYS A 56 11.09 -2.69 -4.88
CA LYS A 56 12.41 -2.07 -4.77
C LYS A 56 12.37 -0.90 -3.79
N THR A 57 13.42 -0.70 -3.01
CA THR A 57 13.52 0.41 -2.05
C THR A 57 13.23 1.78 -2.68
N SER A 58 13.69 2.03 -3.91
CA SER A 58 13.41 3.28 -4.63
C SER A 58 11.94 3.50 -4.95
N ASP A 59 11.20 2.42 -5.21
CA ASP A 59 9.76 2.47 -5.47
C ASP A 59 8.97 2.53 -4.15
N LEU A 60 9.50 1.94 -3.07
CA LEU A 60 8.93 2.03 -1.73
C LEU A 60 9.00 3.47 -1.18
N ILE A 61 10.11 4.17 -1.37
CA ILE A 61 10.22 5.59 -0.97
C ILE A 61 9.13 6.42 -1.68
N LYS A 62 9.00 6.24 -2.99
CA LYS A 62 8.01 6.99 -3.80
C LYS A 62 6.57 6.66 -3.42
N ILE A 63 6.25 5.39 -3.17
CA ILE A 63 4.88 5.04 -2.80
C ILE A 63 4.52 5.58 -1.41
N CYS A 64 5.50 5.72 -0.52
CA CYS A 64 5.32 6.39 0.77
C CYS A 64 5.09 7.90 0.66
N GLU A 65 5.45 8.55 -0.45
CA GLU A 65 5.13 9.97 -0.69
C GLU A 65 3.68 10.16 -1.19
N ILE A 66 3.01 9.09 -1.61
CA ILE A 66 1.60 9.08 -2.02
C ILE A 66 0.67 8.94 -0.81
N PHE A 67 1.15 8.25 0.24
CA PHE A 67 0.39 7.99 1.46
C PHE A 67 0.63 9.08 2.52
#